data_AF-X0Z9Y5-F1
#
_entry.id   AF-X0Z9Y5-F1
#
_cell.length_a   1.000
_cell.length_b   1.000
_cell.length_c   1.000
_cell.angle_alpha   90.00
_cell.angle_beta   90.00
_cell.angle_gamma   90.00
#
_symmetry.space_group_name_H-M   'P 1'
#
loop_
_entity.id
_entity.type
_entity.pdbx_description
1 polymer ?
#
loop_
_entity_poly.entity_id
_entity_poly.type
_entity_poly.pdbx_seq_one_letter_code
_entity_poly.pdbx_strand_id
1 'polypeptide(L)'
;MRLFGGVFIGIIFLVVGIILLLNSFFNFNISVFKLIVGIIIVLFGVFILFNGFGFQDSRNIVFREGTIRVSEVQDEYNIIFASGTVDLSKVS
;
A
#
# COMPACT_ATOMS: atom_id res chain seq x y z
N MET A 1 13.23 2.48 -1.36
CA MET A 1 12.00 1.82 -1.88
C MET A 1 12.04 0.28 -1.86
N ARG A 2 13.18 -0.40 -2.07
CA ARG A 2 13.22 -1.89 -2.08
C ARG A 2 12.99 -2.59 -0.73
N LEU A 3 13.35 -1.95 0.38
CA LEU A 3 13.24 -2.54 1.73
C LEU A 3 11.79 -2.73 2.18
N PHE A 4 10.89 -1.78 1.88
CA PHE A 4 9.49 -1.87 2.32
C PHE A 4 8.71 -2.99 1.61
N GLY A 5 8.90 -3.17 0.30
CA GLY A 5 8.25 -4.25 -0.44
C GLY A 5 8.75 -5.64 -0.04
N GLY A 6 10.08 -5.80 0.14
CA GLY A 6 10.67 -7.06 0.56
C GLY A 6 10.26 -7.47 1.98
N VAL A 7 10.27 -6.52 2.93
CA VAL A 7 9.85 -6.77 4.32
C VAL A 7 8.35 -7.10 4.39
N PHE A 8 7.50 -6.38 3.65
CA PHE A 8 6.06 -6.66 3.61
C PHE A 8 5.74 -8.08 3.12
N ILE A 9 6.32 -8.47 1.98
CA ILE A 9 6.15 -9.83 1.45
C ILE A 9 6.73 -10.89 2.40
N GLY A 10 7.87 -10.59 3.04
CA GLY A 10 8.45 -11.46 4.06
C GLY A 10 7.51 -11.69 5.25
N ILE A 11 6.88 -10.63 5.77
CA ILE A 11 5.88 -10.72 6.85
C ILE A 11 4.68 -11.56 6.41
N ILE A 12 4.17 -11.38 5.19
CA ILE A 12 3.07 -12.19 4.67
C ILE A 12 3.44 -13.68 4.68
N PHE A 13 4.61 -14.04 4.12
CA PHE A 13 5.03 -15.44 4.09
C PHE A 13 5.22 -16.02 5.49
N LEU A 14 5.77 -15.24 6.41
CA LEU A 14 5.94 -15.66 7.81
C LEU A 14 4.59 -15.94 8.46
N VAL A 15 3.63 -15.03 8.33
CA VAL A 15 2.27 -15.19 8.89
C VAL A 15 1.55 -16.38 8.29
N VAL A 16 1.59 -16.54 6.96
CA VAL A 16 1.00 -17.69 6.26
C VAL A 16 1.65 -19.00 6.73
N GLY A 17 2.97 -19.03 6.86
CA GLY A 17 3.71 -20.20 7.37
C GLY A 17 3.28 -20.59 8.79
N ILE A 18 3.16 -19.62 9.69
CA ILE A 18 2.66 -19.86 11.06
C ILE A 18 1.25 -20.43 11.04
N ILE A 19 0.34 -19.87 10.23
CA ILE A 19 -1.04 -20.36 10.14
C ILE A 19 -1.09 -21.82 9.68
N LEU A 20 -0.27 -22.18 8.68
CA LEU A 20 -0.22 -23.55 8.17
C LEU A 20 0.32 -24.53 9.21
N LEU A 21 1.38 -24.16 9.94
CA LEU A 21 1.93 -24.97 11.03
C LEU A 21 0.90 -25.15 12.15
N LEU A 22 0.27 -24.06 12.60
CA LEU A 22 -0.77 -24.08 13.61
C LEU A 22 -1.95 -24.98 13.17
N ASN A 23 -2.38 -24.88 11.91
CA ASN A 23 -3.42 -25.75 11.39
C ASN A 23 -3.01 -27.23 11.38
N SER A 24 -1.75 -27.54 11.09
CA SER A 24 -1.25 -28.93 11.12
C SER A 24 -1.20 -29.51 12.54
N PHE A 25 -0.86 -28.72 13.56
CA PHE A 25 -0.74 -29.21 14.94
C PHE A 25 -2.08 -29.27 15.68
N PHE A 26 -2.94 -28.27 15.49
CA PHE A 26 -4.19 -28.12 16.24
C PHE A 26 -5.42 -28.56 15.46
N ASN A 27 -5.28 -28.84 14.15
CA ASN A 27 -6.34 -29.30 13.25
C ASN A 27 -7.61 -28.43 13.33
N PHE A 28 -7.44 -27.11 13.16
CA PHE A 28 -8.55 -26.17 13.28
C PHE A 28 -9.64 -26.48 12.26
N ASN A 29 -10.89 -26.55 12.70
CA ASN A 29 -12.06 -26.68 11.82
C ASN A 29 -12.45 -25.32 11.20
N ILE A 30 -11.48 -24.64 10.58
CA ILE A 30 -11.69 -23.34 9.92
C ILE A 30 -11.16 -23.42 8.48
N SER A 31 -11.75 -22.60 7.60
CA SER A 31 -11.25 -22.48 6.23
C SER A 31 -9.95 -21.68 6.21
N VAL A 32 -8.82 -22.38 6.28
CA VAL A 32 -7.46 -21.82 6.29
C VAL A 32 -7.23 -20.86 5.12
N PHE A 33 -7.71 -21.22 3.93
CA PHE A 33 -7.62 -20.35 2.75
C PHE A 33 -8.33 -19.00 2.96
N LYS A 34 -9.58 -19.01 3.47
CA LYS A 34 -10.31 -17.77 3.75
C LYS A 34 -9.63 -16.93 4.82
N LEU A 35 -9.05 -17.58 5.84
CA LEU A 35 -8.29 -16.90 6.88
C LEU A 35 -7.06 -16.19 6.31
N ILE A 36 -6.28 -16.88 5.48
CA ILE A 36 -5.08 -16.33 4.83
C ILE A 36 -5.46 -15.11 3.97
N VAL A 37 -6.48 -15.23 3.12
CA VAL A 37 -6.94 -14.11 2.27
C VAL A 37 -7.39 -12.93 3.12
N GLY A 38 -8.17 -13.17 4.18
CA GLY A 38 -8.62 -12.12 5.09
C GLY A 38 -7.45 -11.39 5.75
N ILE A 39 -6.45 -12.14 6.25
CA ILE A 39 -5.26 -11.56 6.88
C ILE A 39 -4.43 -10.74 5.90
N ILE A 40 -4.25 -11.20 4.65
CA ILE A 40 -3.54 -10.45 3.61
C ILE A 40 -4.22 -9.10 3.35
N ILE A 41 -5.56 -9.07 3.26
CA ILE A 41 -6.32 -7.83 3.05
C ILE A 41 -6.13 -6.88 4.23
N VAL A 42 -6.22 -7.37 5.47
CA VAL A 42 -6.01 -6.55 6.67
C VAL A 42 -4.58 -6.00 6.72
N LEU A 43 -3.57 -6.83 6.49
CA LEU A 43 -2.17 -6.42 6.46
C LEU A 43 -1.90 -5.37 5.38
N PHE A 44 -2.54 -5.50 4.21
CA PHE A 44 -2.44 -4.52 3.14
C PHE A 44 -3.06 -3.18 3.54
N GLY A 45 -4.22 -3.19 4.20
CA GLY A 45 -4.84 -1.98 4.74
C GLY A 45 -3.94 -1.28 5.77
N VAL A 46 -3.38 -2.04 6.72
CA VAL A 46 -2.41 -1.51 7.70
C VAL A 46 -1.18 -0.92 6.99
N PHE A 47 -0.65 -1.60 5.97
CA PHE A 47 0.51 -1.14 5.22
C PHE A 47 0.27 0.19 4.49
N ILE A 48 -0.94 0.40 3.95
CA ILE A 48 -1.33 1.68 3.33
C ILE A 48 -1.35 2.80 4.38
N LEU A 49 -1.93 2.56 5.56
CA LEU A 49 -2.00 3.55 6.63
C LEU A 49 -0.62 4.04 7.09
N PHE A 50 0.39 3.16 7.07
CA PHE A 50 1.77 3.50 7.41
C PHE A 50 2.61 3.96 6.20
N ASN A 51 1.96 4.52 5.18
CA ASN A 51 2.59 5.17 4.03
C ASN A 51 3.47 4.24 3.18
N GLY A 52 3.24 2.92 3.25
CA GLY A 52 4.07 1.91 2.59
C GLY A 52 3.83 1.77 1.09
N PHE A 53 2.64 2.15 0.59
CA PHE A 53 2.18 1.95 -0.78
C PHE A 53 1.71 3.25 -1.45
N GLY A 54 2.47 4.33 -1.32
CA GLY A 54 2.19 5.56 -2.08
C GLY A 54 2.84 5.54 -3.46
N PHE A 55 2.29 6.26 -4.44
CA PHE A 55 3.01 6.69 -5.66
C PHE A 55 2.80 8.20 -5.90
N GLN A 56 3.85 8.87 -6.39
CA GLN A 56 3.74 10.26 -6.84
C GLN A 56 4.52 10.41 -8.13
N ASP A 57 3.89 11.10 -9.08
CA ASP A 57 4.44 11.46 -10.38
C ASP A 57 4.07 12.93 -10.69
N SER A 58 4.48 13.45 -11.84
CA SER A 58 4.30 14.85 -12.25
C SER A 58 2.84 15.31 -12.35
N ARG A 59 1.87 14.38 -12.32
CA ARG A 59 0.43 14.67 -12.40
C ARG A 59 -0.43 13.96 -11.38
N ASN A 60 0.12 12.97 -10.67
CA ASN A 60 -0.66 12.07 -9.85
C ASN A 60 -0.01 11.93 -8.48
N ILE A 61 -0.81 12.03 -7.42
CA ILE A 61 -0.45 11.66 -6.06
C ILE A 61 -1.46 10.62 -5.59
N VAL A 62 -0.98 9.46 -5.16
CA VAL A 62 -1.83 8.35 -4.70
C VAL A 62 -1.29 7.76 -3.40
N PHE A 63 -2.14 7.61 -2.39
CA PHE A 63 -1.83 7.00 -1.09
C PHE A 63 -0.60 7.58 -0.37
N ARG A 64 -0.28 8.86 -0.58
CA ARG A 64 0.79 9.57 0.12
C ARG A 64 0.55 11.08 0.15
N GLU A 65 1.30 11.77 0.99
CA GLU A 65 1.34 13.24 0.97
C GLU A 65 2.39 13.76 -0.02
N GLY A 66 2.09 14.86 -0.73
CA GLY A 66 3.05 15.45 -1.65
C GLY A 66 2.61 16.75 -2.33
N THR A 67 3.54 17.37 -3.06
CA THR A 67 3.28 18.57 -3.87
C THR A 67 3.59 18.30 -5.33
N ILE A 68 2.63 18.56 -6.22
CA ILE A 68 2.86 18.58 -7.67
C ILE A 68 3.33 19.99 -8.03
N ARG A 69 4.56 20.13 -8.51
CA ARG A 69 5.08 21.39 -9.04
C ARG A 69 4.87 21.42 -10.54
N VAL A 70 4.07 22.35 -11.01
CA VAL A 70 3.70 22.45 -12.42
C VAL A 70 4.70 23.31 -13.16
N SER A 71 5.41 22.69 -14.11
CA SER A 71 6.33 23.38 -15.04
C SER A 71 5.64 23.70 -16.37
N GLU A 72 4.71 22.84 -16.79
CA GLU A 72 3.91 22.96 -18.02
C GLU A 72 2.46 22.64 -17.66
N VAL A 73 1.52 23.44 -18.19
CA VAL A 73 0.08 23.24 -17.96
C VAL A 73 -0.33 21.90 -18.56
N GLN A 74 -0.93 21.06 -17.73
CA GLN A 74 -1.52 19.79 -18.13
C GLN A 74 -3.03 19.86 -17.94
N ASP A 75 -3.76 19.04 -18.70
CA ASP A 75 -5.22 19.07 -18.68
C ASP A 75 -5.79 18.64 -17.32
N GLU A 76 -5.15 17.69 -16.64
CA GLU A 76 -5.66 17.11 -15.39
C GLU A 76 -4.56 16.76 -14.38
N TYR A 77 -4.87 16.95 -13.10
CA TYR A 77 -4.05 16.55 -11.95
C TYR A 77 -4.89 15.71 -10.98
N ASN A 78 -4.39 14.55 -10.56
CA ASN A 78 -5.14 13.63 -9.71
C ASN A 78 -4.49 13.48 -8.33
N ILE A 79 -5.31 13.63 -7.29
CA ILE A 79 -4.95 13.35 -5.90
C ILE A 79 -5.95 12.31 -5.38
N ILE A 80 -5.51 11.07 -5.21
CA ILE A 80 -6.39 9.92 -4.92
C ILE A 80 -6.00 9.28 -3.59
N PHE A 81 -6.94 9.27 -2.62
CA PHE A 81 -6.71 8.76 -1.26
C PHE A 81 -5.41 9.33 -0.65
N ALA A 82 -5.17 10.61 -0.88
CA ALA A 82 -3.93 11.32 -0.62
C ALA A 82 -4.24 12.76 -0.19
N SER A 83 -3.25 13.42 0.42
CA SER A 83 -3.28 14.86 0.70
C SER A 83 -2.18 15.52 -0.11
N GLY A 84 -2.47 16.58 -0.84
CA GLY A 84 -1.42 17.21 -1.64
C GLY A 84 -1.78 18.58 -2.18
N THR A 85 -0.74 19.31 -2.55
CA THR A 85 -0.85 20.66 -3.11
C THR A 85 -0.43 20.64 -4.56
N VAL A 86 -1.24 21.24 -5.44
CA VAL A 86 -0.85 21.52 -6.82
C VAL A 86 -0.35 22.96 -6.88
N ASP A 87 0.95 23.13 -7.11
CA ASP A 87 1.60 24.44 -7.18
C ASP A 87 1.71 24.89 -8.64
N LEU A 88 0.89 25.89 -8.98
CA LEU A 88 0.79 26.51 -10.30
C LEU A 88 1.61 27.80 -10.42
N SER A 89 2.33 28.22 -9.37
CA SER A 89 3.01 29.52 -9.34
C SER A 89 4.11 29.72 -10.39
N LYS A 90 4.60 28.62 -10.97
CA LYS A 90 5.63 28.63 -12.02
C LYS A 90 5.10 28.50 -13.44
N VAL A 91 3.79 28.40 -13.60
CA VAL A 91 3.15 28.45 -14.91
C VAL A 91 3.31 29.88 -15.45
N SER A 92 4.01 30.01 -16.58
CA SER A 92 4.17 31.27 -17.33
C SER A 92 3.24 31.30 -18.53
#